data_AF-A0A3Q9I9X4-F1
#
_entry.id   AF-A0A3Q9I9X4-F1
#
_cell.length_a   1.000
_cell.length_b   1.000
_cell.length_c   1.000
_cell.angle_alpha   90.00
_cell.angle_beta   90.00
_cell.angle_gamma   90.00
#
_symmetry.space_group_name_H-M   'P 1'
#
loop_
_entity.id
_entity.type
_entity.pdbx_description
1 polymer ?
#
loop_
_entity_poly.entity_id
_entity_poly.type
_entity_poly.pdbx_seq_one_letter_code
_entity_poly.pdbx_strand_id
1 'polypeptide(L)'
;MKKFMAGVVVGVLLFGLAFVLSSSIRSRMNVQKGIYSIKKIDGSLVSEGAVIGGIVYAPVRAMAAAVGAPLTVEGKTIFVGEPAISQSQTEAKVLSKEVLEWTNRINHLRGVINKCEVNIEVKKGEMTTLVAKIKEEKASKQKSPDRLKMLEADIKESNNYIMELQKDITTAEGEILKLQKKIDASQ
;
A
#
# COMPACT_ATOMS: atom_id res chain seq x y z
N MET A 1 34.20 -32.66 -13.76
CA MET A 1 33.73 -32.11 -12.48
C MET A 1 32.28 -31.66 -12.64
N LYS A 2 31.35 -32.60 -12.40
CA LYS A 2 29.90 -32.40 -12.38
C LYS A 2 29.47 -32.60 -10.92
N LYS A 3 28.43 -31.89 -10.48
CA LYS A 3 27.75 -31.93 -9.17
C LYS A 3 28.33 -30.96 -8.13
N PHE A 4 27.80 -29.74 -8.02
CA PHE A 4 27.84 -28.96 -6.75
C PHE A 4 26.88 -27.73 -6.69
N MET A 5 25.86 -27.60 -7.55
CA MET A 5 25.00 -26.39 -7.56
C MET A 5 23.50 -26.66 -7.37
N ALA A 6 23.13 -27.76 -6.71
CA ALA A 6 21.72 -28.12 -6.46
C ALA A 6 21.27 -27.96 -4.99
N GLY A 7 22.11 -27.38 -4.11
CA GLY A 7 21.87 -27.42 -2.65
C GLY A 7 21.36 -26.15 -1.98
N VAL A 8 21.35 -24.99 -2.65
CA VAL A 8 21.09 -23.68 -1.97
C VAL A 8 19.72 -23.08 -2.32
N VAL A 9 19.11 -23.46 -3.45
CA VAL A 9 17.83 -22.86 -3.88
C VAL A 9 16.62 -23.48 -3.17
N VAL A 10 16.75 -24.68 -2.60
CA VAL A 10 15.65 -25.35 -1.88
C VAL A 10 15.56 -24.96 -0.39
N GLY A 11 16.59 -24.28 0.15
CA GLY A 11 16.64 -23.90 1.57
C GLY A 11 15.90 -22.60 1.94
N VAL A 12 15.63 -21.72 0.98
CA VAL A 12 14.98 -20.42 1.24
C VAL A 12 13.44 -20.51 1.17
N LEU A 13 12.90 -21.60 0.60
CA LEU A 13 11.45 -21.79 0.49
C LEU A 13 10.81 -22.37 1.78
N LEU A 14 11.60 -22.86 2.74
CA LEU A 14 11.10 -23.58 3.93
C LEU A 14 11.26 -22.84 5.27
N PHE A 15 11.82 -21.61 5.30
CA PHE A 15 11.97 -20.81 6.53
C PHE A 15 11.19 -19.47 6.54
N GLY A 16 10.29 -19.25 5.58
CA GLY A 16 9.50 -18.01 5.49
C GLY A 16 8.17 -17.97 6.28
N LEU A 17 7.82 -19.01 7.05
CA LEU A 17 6.47 -19.17 7.66
C LEU A 17 6.47 -19.25 9.19
N ALA A 18 7.23 -18.42 9.90
CA ALA A 18 7.23 -18.47 11.37
C ALA A 18 7.42 -17.13 12.09
N PHE A 19 6.53 -16.16 11.88
CA PHE A 19 6.11 -15.14 12.87
C PHE A 19 4.72 -14.69 12.38
N VAL A 20 3.59 -14.85 13.07
CA VAL A 20 3.12 -14.05 14.21
C VAL A 20 1.90 -14.75 14.84
N LEU A 21 2.07 -15.44 15.97
CA LEU A 21 0.98 -15.82 16.89
C LEU A 21 1.55 -15.94 18.32
N SER A 22 1.62 -14.84 19.08
CA SER A 22 1.86 -14.94 20.53
C SER A 22 1.32 -13.80 21.41
N SER A 23 0.54 -12.84 20.91
CA SER A 23 0.12 -11.69 21.74
C SER A 23 -1.13 -11.91 22.61
N SER A 24 -1.74 -13.10 22.64
CA SER A 24 -3.07 -13.28 23.25
C SER A 24 -3.11 -13.62 24.76
N ILE A 25 -2.01 -13.56 25.52
CA ILE A 25 -2.04 -13.75 26.98
C ILE A 25 -1.62 -12.47 27.69
N ARG A 26 -2.52 -11.48 27.70
CA ARG A 26 -2.44 -10.37 28.65
C ARG A 26 -3.84 -9.92 29.06
N SER A 27 -4.62 -10.88 29.54
CA SER A 27 -5.91 -10.62 30.16
C SER A 27 -5.86 -11.13 31.58
N ARG A 28 -6.30 -10.26 32.50
CA ARG A 28 -6.65 -10.49 33.90
C ARG A 28 -5.53 -10.21 34.92
N MET A 29 -5.86 -9.27 35.82
CA MET A 29 -5.15 -8.87 37.04
C MET A 29 -3.97 -7.90 36.88
N ASN A 30 -4.25 -6.67 36.44
CA ASN A 30 -3.49 -5.54 36.97
C ASN A 30 -4.36 -4.28 36.90
N VAL A 31 -4.93 -3.87 38.03
CA VAL A 31 -5.47 -2.50 38.17
C VAL A 31 -4.23 -1.61 38.17
N GLN A 32 -3.83 -1.13 36.98
CA GLN A 32 -2.60 -0.39 36.78
C GLN A 32 -2.57 0.83 37.71
N LYS A 33 -1.73 0.77 38.75
CA LYS A 33 -1.28 1.95 39.48
C LYS A 33 -0.12 2.52 38.68
N GLY A 34 -0.24 3.75 38.21
CA GLY A 34 0.76 4.36 37.34
C GLY A 34 0.54 5.85 37.17
N ILE A 35 1.56 6.54 36.67
CA ILE A 35 1.48 7.95 36.28
C ILE A 35 1.33 7.99 34.76
N TYR A 36 0.36 8.73 34.26
CA TYR A 36 0.04 8.86 32.84
C TYR A 36 0.39 10.27 32.37
N SER A 37 1.18 10.38 31.30
CA SER A 37 1.52 11.68 30.72
C SER A 37 0.37 12.23 29.89
N ILE A 38 -0.02 13.47 30.20
CA ILE A 38 -1.01 14.25 29.48
C ILE A 38 -0.26 15.07 28.44
N LYS A 39 -0.59 14.87 27.16
CA LYS A 39 0.03 15.59 26.04
C LYS A 39 -1.03 16.37 25.26
N LYS A 40 -0.62 17.46 24.63
CA LYS A 40 -1.42 18.10 23.57
C LYS A 40 -1.49 17.18 22.35
N ILE A 41 -2.42 17.46 21.46
CA ILE A 41 -2.50 16.81 20.13
C ILE A 41 -1.16 16.98 19.38
N ASP A 42 -0.48 18.11 19.58
CA ASP A 42 0.84 18.42 19.01
C ASP A 42 2.01 17.63 19.65
N GLY A 43 1.72 16.73 20.60
CA GLY A 43 2.72 15.86 21.25
C GLY A 43 3.49 16.47 22.42
N SER A 44 3.33 17.77 22.69
CA SER A 44 3.98 18.43 23.84
C SER A 44 3.40 17.93 25.17
N LEU A 45 4.27 17.58 26.12
CA LEU A 45 3.85 17.17 27.47
C LEU A 45 3.33 18.37 28.26
N VAL A 46 2.09 18.27 28.74
CA VAL A 46 1.39 19.31 29.51
C VAL A 46 1.48 19.02 30.99
N SER A 47 1.26 17.77 31.41
CA SER A 47 1.30 17.37 32.81
C SER A 47 1.27 15.84 32.95
N GLU A 48 1.15 15.36 34.18
CA GLU A 48 1.04 13.95 34.53
C GLU A 48 -0.19 13.72 35.43
N GLY A 49 -0.87 12.60 35.24
CA GLY A 49 -2.06 12.20 36.01
C GLY A 49 -1.83 10.89 36.73
N ALA A 50 -2.32 10.77 37.96
CA ALA A 50 -2.20 9.56 38.76
C ALA A 50 -3.35 8.59 38.45
N VAL A 51 -3.05 7.30 38.28
CA VAL A 51 -4.06 6.26 38.05
C VAL A 51 -4.35 5.52 39.33
N ILE A 52 -5.61 5.61 39.77
CA ILE A 52 -6.10 4.98 40.99
C ILE A 52 -7.36 4.20 40.61
N GLY A 53 -7.34 2.88 40.79
CA GLY A 53 -8.51 2.05 40.50
C GLY A 53 -8.87 1.97 39.00
N GLY A 54 -7.93 2.25 38.10
CA GLY A 54 -8.18 2.33 36.66
C GLY A 54 -8.75 3.67 36.17
N ILE A 55 -8.93 4.65 37.07
CA ILE A 55 -9.34 6.02 36.75
C ILE A 55 -8.12 6.93 36.81
N VAL A 56 -7.93 7.75 35.78
CA VAL A 56 -6.85 8.74 35.71
C VAL A 56 -7.32 10.05 36.33
N TYR A 57 -6.63 10.49 37.39
CA TYR A 57 -6.84 11.79 38.02
C TYR A 57 -5.82 12.78 37.46
N ALA A 58 -6.32 13.78 36.75
CA ALA A 58 -5.52 14.80 36.08
C ALA A 58 -5.84 16.20 36.59
N PRO A 59 -4.85 17.12 36.65
CA PRO A 59 -5.13 18.52 36.93
C PRO A 59 -6.06 19.12 35.87
N VAL A 60 -7.20 19.68 36.28
CA VAL A 60 -8.21 20.28 35.37
C VAL A 60 -7.59 21.35 34.45
N ARG A 61 -6.63 22.12 34.98
CA ARG A 61 -5.88 23.12 34.21
C ARG A 61 -5.04 22.51 33.08
N ALA A 62 -4.43 21.35 33.32
CA ALA A 62 -3.67 20.64 32.30
C ALA A 62 -4.58 20.06 31.22
N MET A 63 -5.73 19.51 31.61
CA MET A 63 -6.76 19.04 30.68
C MET A 63 -7.27 20.17 29.79
N ALA A 64 -7.63 21.30 30.38
CA ALA A 64 -8.14 22.44 29.63
C ALA A 64 -7.09 23.04 28.68
N ALA A 65 -5.83 23.12 29.12
CA ALA A 65 -4.72 23.54 28.27
C ALA A 65 -4.42 22.55 27.13
N ALA A 66 -4.67 21.25 27.34
CA ALA A 66 -4.51 20.23 26.31
C ALA A 66 -5.61 20.29 25.25
N VAL A 67 -6.83 20.63 25.65
CA VAL A 67 -8.02 20.70 24.78
C VAL A 67 -8.26 22.11 24.22
N GLY A 68 -7.57 23.12 24.72
CA GLY A 68 -7.79 24.52 24.34
C GLY A 68 -9.10 25.10 24.88
N ALA A 69 -9.63 24.52 25.96
CA ALA A 69 -10.84 25.00 26.61
C ALA A 69 -10.52 26.12 27.60
N PRO A 70 -11.26 27.24 27.61
CA PRO A 70 -11.09 28.27 28.63
C PRO A 70 -11.63 27.77 29.98
N LEU A 71 -10.97 28.18 31.07
CA LEU A 71 -11.39 27.87 32.43
C LEU A 71 -11.77 29.14 33.18
N THR A 72 -12.95 29.12 33.80
CA THR A 72 -13.40 30.16 34.73
C THR A 72 -13.58 29.52 36.12
N VAL A 73 -13.09 30.18 37.16
CA VAL A 73 -13.23 29.71 38.54
C VAL A 73 -14.10 30.69 39.31
N GLU A 74 -15.25 30.20 39.80
CA GLU A 74 -16.16 30.99 40.62
C GLU A 74 -16.34 30.28 41.98
N GLY A 75 -15.76 30.85 43.03
CA GLY A 75 -15.79 30.25 44.37
C GLY A 75 -15.12 28.87 44.39
N LYS A 76 -15.91 27.82 44.68
CA LYS A 76 -15.47 26.42 44.72
C LYS A 76 -15.79 25.63 43.44
N THR A 77 -16.32 26.30 42.43
CA THR A 77 -16.77 25.68 41.17
C THR A 77 -15.86 26.11 40.03
N ILE A 78 -15.52 25.15 39.15
CA ILE A 78 -14.75 25.40 37.94
C ILE A 78 -15.67 25.18 36.74
N PHE A 79 -15.79 26.19 35.89
CA PHE A 79 -16.49 26.11 34.61
C PHE A 79 -15.48 25.85 33.50
N VAL A 80 -15.72 24.79 32.73
CA VAL A 80 -14.93 24.45 31.54
C VAL A 80 -15.74 24.93 30.34
N GLY A 81 -15.27 25.95 29.64
CA GLY A 81 -15.94 26.47 28.44
C GLY A 81 -15.70 25.57 27.24
N GLU A 82 -16.47 25.78 26.18
CA GLU A 82 -16.29 25.03 24.92
C GLU A 82 -14.97 25.45 24.24
N PRO A 83 -14.18 24.48 23.75
CA PRO A 83 -12.99 24.81 22.97
C PRO A 83 -13.45 25.54 21.70
N ALA A 84 -12.79 26.64 21.37
CA ALA A 84 -13.08 27.37 20.14
C ALA A 84 -12.84 26.44 18.95
N ILE A 85 -13.92 25.96 18.33
CA ILE A 85 -13.85 25.19 17.09
C ILE A 85 -13.47 26.17 16.00
N SER A 86 -12.18 26.29 15.71
CA SER A 86 -11.71 27.00 14.52
C SER A 86 -12.37 26.36 13.28
N GLN A 87 -13.25 27.13 12.64
CA GLN A 87 -13.93 26.80 11.38
C GLN A 87 -12.93 26.77 10.21
N SER A 88 -12.01 25.82 10.20
CA SER A 88 -11.04 25.56 9.11
C SER A 88 -11.17 24.11 8.58
N GLN A 89 -12.31 23.46 8.79
CA GLN A 89 -12.46 22.02 8.50
C GLN A 89 -13.09 21.67 7.14
N THR A 90 -13.53 22.66 6.36
CA THR A 90 -14.18 22.37 5.06
C THR A 90 -13.16 22.13 3.95
N GLU A 91 -12.01 22.80 3.96
CA GLU A 91 -10.97 22.62 2.91
C GLU A 91 -10.07 21.41 3.19
N ALA A 92 -9.65 21.18 4.44
CA ALA A 92 -8.80 20.04 4.81
C ALA A 92 -9.50 18.67 4.66
N LYS A 93 -10.82 18.62 4.83
CA LYS A 93 -11.61 17.37 4.70
C LYS A 93 -11.93 17.01 3.24
N VAL A 94 -11.96 17.98 2.33
CA VAL A 94 -12.13 17.74 0.89
C VAL A 94 -10.81 17.31 0.25
N LEU A 95 -9.69 17.98 0.59
CA LEU A 95 -8.35 17.62 0.14
C LEU A 95 -7.99 16.17 0.50
N SER A 96 -8.32 15.71 1.71
CA SER A 96 -8.06 14.32 2.12
C SER A 96 -8.88 13.29 1.35
N LYS A 97 -10.09 13.63 0.88
CA LYS A 97 -10.93 12.72 0.08
C LYS A 97 -10.41 12.61 -1.36
N GLU A 98 -10.07 13.72 -1.99
CA GLU A 98 -9.54 13.74 -3.37
C GLU A 98 -8.18 13.02 -3.47
N VAL A 99 -7.28 13.26 -2.50
CA VAL A 99 -5.99 12.55 -2.42
C VAL A 99 -6.19 11.04 -2.26
N LEU A 100 -7.17 10.61 -1.45
CA LEU A 100 -7.51 9.20 -1.30
C LEU A 100 -8.05 8.60 -2.60
N GLU A 101 -8.91 9.33 -3.32
CA GLU A 101 -9.44 8.90 -4.62
C GLU A 101 -8.33 8.76 -5.67
N TRP A 102 -7.41 9.73 -5.78
CA TRP A 102 -6.27 9.66 -6.69
C TRP A 102 -5.33 8.51 -6.33
N THR A 103 -5.07 8.29 -5.04
CA THR A 103 -4.24 7.17 -4.56
C THR A 103 -4.86 5.83 -4.94
N ASN A 104 -6.17 5.67 -4.76
CA ASN A 104 -6.89 4.48 -5.16
C ASN A 104 -6.84 4.25 -6.69
N ARG A 105 -6.96 5.33 -7.47
CA ARG A 105 -6.83 5.26 -8.92
C ARG A 105 -5.42 4.85 -9.36
N ILE A 106 -4.37 5.38 -8.72
CA ILE A 106 -2.97 4.96 -8.95
C ILE A 106 -2.81 3.46 -8.66
N ASN A 107 -3.33 2.97 -7.54
CA ASN A 107 -3.25 1.55 -7.18
C ASN A 107 -3.97 0.66 -8.19
N HIS A 108 -5.13 1.08 -8.68
CA HIS A 108 -5.83 0.38 -9.75
C HIS A 108 -5.00 0.33 -11.04
N LEU A 109 -4.43 1.46 -11.47
CA LEU A 109 -3.60 1.54 -12.68
C LEU A 109 -2.33 0.68 -12.56
N ARG A 110 -1.69 0.62 -11.38
CA ARG A 110 -0.59 -0.33 -11.12
C ARG A 110 -1.03 -1.77 -11.27
N GLY A 111 -2.24 -2.11 -10.81
CA GLY A 111 -2.84 -3.43 -11.03
C GLY A 111 -3.07 -3.75 -12.51
N VAL A 112 -3.45 -2.76 -13.33
CA VAL A 112 -3.56 -2.91 -14.78
C VAL A 112 -2.19 -3.16 -15.42
N ILE A 113 -1.18 -2.36 -15.06
CA ILE A 113 0.20 -2.52 -15.56
C ILE A 113 0.72 -3.93 -15.27
N ASN A 114 0.60 -4.41 -14.02
CA ASN A 114 1.05 -5.75 -13.63
C ASN A 114 0.36 -6.85 -14.47
N LYS A 115 -0.94 -6.71 -14.76
CA LYS A 115 -1.64 -7.67 -15.63
C LYS A 115 -1.12 -7.64 -17.07
N CYS A 116 -0.88 -6.46 -17.61
CA CYS A 116 -0.30 -6.31 -18.94
C CYS A 116 1.11 -6.91 -19.01
N GLU A 117 1.96 -6.69 -18.00
CA GLU A 117 3.31 -7.26 -17.91
C GLU A 117 3.30 -8.79 -17.88
N VAL A 118 2.45 -9.39 -17.05
CA VAL A 118 2.27 -10.86 -17.00
C VAL A 118 1.81 -11.39 -18.36
N ASN A 119 0.85 -10.72 -19.01
CA ASN A 119 0.36 -11.14 -20.33
C ASN A 119 1.46 -11.04 -21.41
N ILE A 120 2.31 -10.00 -21.36
CA ILE A 120 3.47 -9.86 -22.25
C ILE A 120 4.44 -11.02 -22.04
N GLU A 121 4.73 -11.40 -20.78
CA GLU A 121 5.62 -12.52 -20.48
C GLU A 121 5.08 -13.84 -21.02
N VAL A 122 3.79 -14.12 -20.82
CA VAL A 122 3.11 -15.30 -21.37
C VAL A 122 3.23 -15.32 -22.90
N LYS A 123 2.93 -14.21 -23.58
CA LYS A 123 2.98 -14.10 -25.04
C LYS A 123 4.40 -14.24 -25.59
N LYS A 124 5.41 -13.73 -24.89
CA LYS A 124 6.82 -13.97 -25.22
C LYS A 124 7.16 -15.46 -25.12
N GLY A 125 6.69 -16.14 -24.08
CA GLY A 125 6.84 -17.60 -23.94
C GLY A 125 6.21 -18.39 -25.09
N GLU A 126 4.97 -18.06 -25.46
CA GLU A 126 4.30 -18.65 -26.64
C GLU A 126 5.11 -18.42 -27.92
N MET A 127 5.59 -17.20 -28.13
CA MET A 127 6.38 -16.85 -29.31
C MET A 127 7.71 -17.61 -29.38
N THR A 128 8.41 -17.81 -28.26
CA THR A 128 9.63 -18.64 -28.24
C THR A 128 9.34 -20.08 -28.68
N THR A 129 8.19 -20.62 -28.28
CA THR A 129 7.73 -21.96 -28.68
C THR A 129 7.39 -22.02 -30.18
N LEU A 130 6.70 -21.00 -30.71
CA LEU A 130 6.40 -20.90 -32.13
C LEU A 130 7.67 -20.78 -32.98
N VAL A 131 8.66 -19.99 -32.54
CA VAL A 131 9.96 -19.86 -33.21
C VAL A 131 10.69 -21.21 -33.22
N ALA A 132 10.64 -21.99 -32.13
CA ALA A 132 11.21 -23.32 -32.11
C ALA A 132 10.53 -24.26 -33.12
N LYS A 133 9.19 -24.27 -33.17
CA LYS A 133 8.41 -25.04 -34.15
C LYS A 133 8.75 -24.65 -35.60
N ILE A 134 8.93 -23.35 -35.89
CA ILE A 134 9.37 -22.91 -37.22
C ILE A 134 10.75 -23.45 -37.57
N LYS A 135 11.70 -23.45 -36.62
CA LYS A 135 13.04 -24.01 -36.85
C LYS A 135 12.98 -25.51 -37.15
N GLU A 136 12.19 -26.25 -36.38
CA GLU A 136 11.97 -27.69 -36.60
C GLU A 136 11.32 -27.96 -37.96
N GLU A 137 10.27 -27.23 -38.31
CA GLU A 137 9.56 -27.37 -39.59
C GLU A 137 10.48 -27.02 -40.77
N LYS A 138 11.31 -25.97 -40.65
CA LYS A 138 12.31 -25.60 -41.66
C LYS A 138 13.43 -26.65 -41.79
N ALA A 139 13.72 -27.43 -40.76
CA ALA A 139 14.71 -28.51 -40.77
C ALA A 139 14.14 -29.87 -41.22
N SER A 140 12.82 -30.05 -41.19
CA SER A 140 12.14 -31.29 -41.61
C SER A 140 12.33 -31.61 -43.10
N LYS A 141 12.33 -32.90 -43.44
CA LYS A 141 12.30 -33.38 -44.84
C LYS A 141 10.89 -33.25 -45.47
N GLN A 142 9.84 -33.22 -44.66
CA GLN A 142 8.44 -33.00 -45.06
C GLN A 142 8.04 -31.57 -44.70
N LYS A 143 8.65 -30.57 -45.33
CA LYS A 143 8.32 -29.16 -45.07
C LYS A 143 6.93 -28.85 -45.60
N SER A 144 6.06 -28.32 -44.75
CA SER A 144 4.77 -27.77 -45.18
C SER A 144 4.85 -26.23 -45.26
N PRO A 145 4.84 -25.63 -46.46
CA PRO A 145 4.88 -24.17 -46.61
C PRO A 145 3.65 -23.50 -45.99
N ASP A 146 2.49 -24.15 -46.02
CA ASP A 146 1.26 -23.61 -45.44
C ASP A 146 1.34 -23.60 -43.91
N ARG A 147 1.90 -24.65 -43.30
CA ARG A 147 2.13 -24.68 -41.85
C ARG A 147 3.13 -23.62 -41.41
N LEU A 148 4.19 -23.38 -42.18
CA LEU A 148 5.14 -22.30 -41.92
C LEU A 148 4.46 -20.93 -41.95
N LYS A 149 3.61 -20.67 -42.95
CA LYS A 149 2.84 -19.42 -43.02
C LYS A 149 1.92 -19.24 -41.83
N MET A 150 1.25 -20.29 -41.36
CA MET A 150 0.40 -20.23 -40.17
C MET A 150 1.21 -19.87 -38.92
N LEU A 151 2.35 -20.55 -38.68
CA LEU A 151 3.20 -20.24 -37.52
C LEU A 151 3.78 -18.82 -37.57
N GLU A 152 4.15 -18.33 -38.76
CA GLU A 152 4.62 -16.95 -38.95
C GLU A 152 3.49 -15.93 -38.72
N ALA A 153 2.24 -16.26 -39.08
CA ALA A 153 1.07 -15.45 -38.78
C ALA A 153 0.78 -15.39 -37.26
N ASP A 154 0.84 -16.53 -36.55
CA ASP A 154 0.63 -16.60 -35.11
C ASP A 154 1.67 -15.76 -34.33
N ILE A 155 2.92 -15.73 -34.79
CA ILE A 155 3.98 -14.87 -34.24
C ILE A 155 3.65 -13.40 -34.47
N LYS A 156 3.17 -13.04 -35.66
CA LYS A 156 2.80 -11.66 -35.99
C LYS A 156 1.63 -11.18 -35.12
N GLU A 157 0.62 -12.02 -34.93
CA GLU A 157 -0.51 -11.73 -34.05
C GLU A 157 -0.06 -11.54 -32.60
N SER A 158 0.78 -12.45 -32.09
CA SER A 158 1.35 -12.35 -30.74
C SER A 158 2.15 -11.06 -30.54
N ASN A 159 2.93 -10.65 -31.54
CA ASN A 159 3.66 -9.38 -31.51
C ASN A 159 2.74 -8.16 -31.50
N ASN A 160 1.71 -8.14 -32.34
CA ASN A 160 0.74 -7.05 -32.35
C ASN A 160 0.05 -6.90 -30.99
N TYR A 161 -0.35 -8.01 -30.38
CA TYR A 161 -0.97 -7.99 -29.06
C TYR A 161 -0.01 -7.49 -27.97
N ILE A 162 1.29 -7.85 -28.03
CA ILE A 162 2.30 -7.28 -27.12
C ILE A 162 2.41 -5.76 -27.31
N MET A 163 2.37 -5.26 -28.55
CA MET A 163 2.41 -3.82 -28.82
C MET A 163 1.20 -3.08 -28.24
N GLU A 164 0.01 -3.68 -28.31
CA GLU A 164 -1.20 -3.13 -27.68
C GLU A 164 -1.06 -3.06 -26.15
N LEU A 165 -0.62 -4.14 -25.52
CA LEU A 165 -0.38 -4.17 -24.08
C LEU A 165 0.68 -3.14 -23.63
N GLN A 166 1.73 -2.94 -24.43
CA GLN A 166 2.75 -1.91 -24.16
C GLN A 166 2.16 -0.50 -24.24
N LYS A 167 1.27 -0.24 -25.21
CA LYS A 167 0.57 1.05 -25.32
C LYS A 167 -0.33 1.30 -24.10
N ASP A 168 -1.02 0.27 -23.62
CA ASP A 168 -1.85 0.35 -22.42
C ASP A 168 -1.02 0.66 -21.17
N ILE A 169 0.15 0.04 -21.02
CA ILE A 169 1.11 0.35 -19.95
C ILE A 169 1.54 1.81 -20.02
N THR A 170 2.01 2.28 -21.18
CA THR A 170 2.45 3.68 -21.35
C THR A 170 1.32 4.68 -21.03
N THR A 171 0.08 4.35 -21.40
CA THR A 171 -1.09 5.18 -21.09
C THR A 171 -1.34 5.22 -19.58
N ALA A 172 -1.31 4.06 -18.91
CA ALA A 172 -1.49 3.95 -17.47
C ALA A 172 -0.37 4.67 -16.68
N GLU A 173 0.89 4.54 -17.11
CA GLU A 173 2.03 5.26 -16.54
C GLU A 173 1.86 6.79 -16.67
N GLY A 174 1.41 7.26 -17.82
CA GLY A 174 1.10 8.67 -18.05
C GLY A 174 -0.02 9.19 -17.15
N GLU A 175 -1.07 8.40 -16.91
CA GLU A 175 -2.13 8.73 -15.95
C GLU A 175 -1.61 8.77 -14.50
N ILE A 176 -0.81 7.78 -14.09
CA ILE A 176 -0.20 7.75 -12.75
C ILE A 176 0.64 9.00 -12.53
N LEU A 177 1.47 9.41 -13.49
CA LEU A 177 2.31 10.59 -13.36
C LEU A 177 1.49 11.87 -13.20
N LYS A 178 0.36 12.01 -13.91
CA LYS A 178 -0.56 13.14 -13.74
C LYS A 178 -1.21 13.15 -12.36
N LEU A 179 -1.64 11.98 -11.87
CA LEU A 179 -2.26 11.86 -10.55
C LEU A 179 -1.26 12.11 -9.42
N GLN A 180 -0.02 11.64 -9.56
CA GLN A 180 1.04 11.90 -8.60
C GLN A 180 1.31 13.39 -8.45
N LYS A 181 1.41 14.13 -9.57
CA LYS A 181 1.56 15.60 -9.54
C LYS A 181 0.41 16.31 -8.82
N LYS A 182 -0.83 15.81 -8.94
CA LYS A 182 -1.98 16.36 -8.21
C LYS A 182 -1.88 16.12 -6.71
N ILE A 183 -1.46 14.92 -6.31
CA ILE A 183 -1.22 14.58 -4.90
C ILE A 183 -0.13 15.48 -4.32
N ASP A 184 1.01 15.60 -5.01
CA ASP A 184 2.15 16.39 -4.55
C ASP A 184 1.80 17.88 -4.42
N ALA A 185 0.95 18.41 -5.30
CA ALA A 185 0.46 19.79 -5.23
C ALA A 185 -0.58 20.03 -4.11
N SER A 186 -1.09 18.97 -3.49
CA SER A 186 -2.11 19.03 -2.42
C SER A 186 -1.52 18.81 -1.02
N GLN A 187 -0.20 18.63 -0.91
CA GLN A 187 0.58 18.49 0.33
C GLN A 187 1.28 19.81 0.66
#